data_AF-T1D125-F1
#
_entry.id   AF-T1D125-F1
#
_cell.length_a   1.000
_cell.length_b   1.000
_cell.length_c   1.000
_cell.angle_alpha   90.00
_cell.angle_beta   90.00
_cell.angle_gamma   90.00
#
_symmetry.space_group_name_H-M   'P 1'
#
loop_
_entity.id
_entity.type
_entity.pdbx_description
1 polymer ?
#
loop_
_entity_poly.entity_id
_entity_poly.type
_entity_poly.pdbx_seq_one_letter_code
_entity_poly.pdbx_strand_id
1 'polypeptide(L)'
;MLSTLHYDYFCHSTKYLNMNGPRKCSSLKKVTFADEKGFSLTSVKNLNNFDFSEFQRIMHSSTEIKEYKKLVEDYSEKNVCDYKWRLQFQDPSINLYNVEQKILKNNVALESIKASENDKGISQISGTVKVKKLSSEKSVLIRVSFDNWKSYEDHRTVFCYSTKYCYCHSEEKNDIFWFQINLPIINQMREDIVTEFAIVLRCKSAEFWDNNENKNYSVTLVKCS
;
A
#
# COMPACT_ATOMS: atom_id res chain seq x y z
N MET A 1 17.00 -19.41 -13.51
CA MET A 1 17.71 -18.24 -14.06
C MET A 1 16.79 -17.03 -13.93
N LEU A 2 16.78 -16.34 -12.80
CA LEU A 2 16.27 -14.98 -12.71
C LEU A 2 17.11 -14.25 -11.67
N SER A 3 17.90 -13.33 -12.20
CA SER A 3 18.87 -12.47 -11.55
C SER A 3 18.15 -11.35 -10.80
N THR A 4 18.37 -11.25 -9.49
CA THR A 4 18.03 -10.06 -8.71
C THR A 4 19.14 -9.03 -8.91
N LEU A 5 18.84 -7.92 -9.56
CA LEU A 5 19.72 -6.76 -9.62
C LEU A 5 19.75 -6.09 -8.24
N HIS A 6 20.91 -6.13 -7.58
CA HIS A 6 21.22 -5.42 -6.35
C HIS A 6 21.72 -4.02 -6.71
N TYR A 7 21.09 -2.98 -6.18
CA TYR A 7 21.66 -1.63 -6.18
C TYR A 7 22.34 -1.39 -4.82
N ASP A 8 23.65 -1.59 -4.78
CA ASP A 8 24.49 -1.34 -3.61
C ASP A 8 24.90 0.14 -3.57
N TYR A 9 24.43 0.89 -2.58
CA TYR A 9 25.09 2.12 -2.15
C TYR A 9 26.18 1.77 -1.12
N PHE A 10 27.43 1.72 -1.59
CA PHE A 10 28.61 1.56 -0.75
C PHE A 10 28.88 2.84 0.06
N CYS A 11 28.94 2.71 1.39
CA CYS A 11 29.64 3.66 2.25
C CYS A 11 31.02 3.08 2.59
N HIS A 12 32.08 3.77 2.16
CA HIS A 12 33.48 3.40 2.38
C HIS A 12 33.94 3.79 3.80
N SER A 13 34.63 2.87 4.48
CA SER A 13 35.71 3.22 5.42
C SER A 13 36.64 2.01 5.66
N THR A 14 37.84 2.10 5.08
CA THR A 14 39.20 1.76 5.57
C THR A 14 39.36 0.84 6.80
N LYS A 15 40.35 -0.08 6.99
CA LYS A 15 41.74 -0.23 6.47
C LYS A 15 42.40 -1.52 7.08
N TYR A 16 43.35 -2.13 6.34
CA TYR A 16 44.50 -3.01 6.70
C TYR A 16 44.35 -4.36 7.44
N LEU A 17 44.78 -5.47 6.82
CA LEU A 17 46.14 -6.06 6.93
C LEU A 17 46.27 -7.33 6.06
N ASN A 18 47.50 -7.57 5.60
CA ASN A 18 47.95 -8.55 4.62
C ASN A 18 48.66 -9.72 5.34
N MET A 19 48.59 -10.98 4.84
CA MET A 19 49.68 -11.99 4.82
C MET A 19 49.22 -13.42 4.40
N ASN A 20 49.64 -13.80 3.18
CA ASN A 20 50.10 -15.09 2.60
C ASN A 20 49.80 -16.47 3.24
N GLY A 21 49.29 -17.40 2.39
CA GLY A 21 49.49 -18.87 2.49
C GLY A 21 48.30 -19.73 2.02
N PRO A 22 48.47 -20.77 1.17
CA PRO A 22 47.36 -21.38 0.42
C PRO A 22 46.69 -22.53 1.20
N ARG A 23 45.37 -22.45 1.41
CA ARG A 23 44.53 -23.64 1.74
C ARG A 23 43.14 -23.51 1.13
N LYS A 24 42.81 -24.44 0.24
CA LYS A 24 41.44 -24.73 -0.23
C LYS A 24 40.63 -25.37 0.91
N CYS A 25 39.54 -24.73 1.30
CA CYS A 25 38.24 -25.34 1.62
C CYS A 25 37.26 -24.17 1.83
N SER A 26 36.40 -23.86 0.85
CA SER A 26 35.48 -22.73 0.92
C SER A 26 34.25 -23.09 1.76
N SER A 27 34.42 -23.11 3.08
CA SER A 27 33.31 -22.87 3.99
C SER A 27 33.10 -21.36 4.09
N LEU A 28 31.89 -20.90 3.75
CA LEU A 28 31.49 -19.51 3.95
C LEU A 28 31.66 -19.15 5.43
N LYS A 29 32.71 -18.39 5.75
CA LYS A 29 32.92 -17.85 7.10
C LYS A 29 31.84 -16.81 7.37
N LYS A 30 30.82 -17.21 8.12
CA LYS A 30 29.76 -16.33 8.61
C LYS A 30 30.25 -15.65 9.89
N VAL A 31 30.44 -14.33 9.85
CA VAL A 31 30.70 -13.53 11.05
C VAL A 31 29.35 -13.07 11.59
N THR A 32 29.07 -13.38 12.85
CA THR A 32 27.88 -12.91 13.57
C THR A 32 28.30 -11.96 14.68
N PHE A 33 27.64 -10.82 14.79
CA PHE A 33 27.85 -9.88 15.88
C PHE A 33 27.04 -10.33 17.09
N ALA A 34 27.68 -10.33 18.26
CA ALA A 34 27.06 -10.62 19.54
C ALA A 34 27.30 -9.46 20.51
N ASP A 35 26.42 -9.29 21.50
CA ASP A 35 26.62 -8.33 22.59
C ASP A 35 27.74 -8.80 23.56
N GLU A 36 28.06 -7.97 24.57
CA GLU A 36 29.08 -8.30 25.59
C GLU A 36 28.77 -9.60 26.38
N LYS A 37 27.56 -10.16 26.23
CA LYS A 37 27.11 -11.40 26.86
C LYS A 37 27.04 -12.58 25.88
N GLY A 38 27.43 -12.40 24.62
CA GLY A 38 27.49 -13.48 23.62
C GLY A 38 26.15 -13.77 22.92
N PHE A 39 25.13 -12.93 23.05
CA PHE A 39 23.85 -13.10 22.36
C PHE A 39 23.86 -12.46 20.98
N SER A 40 23.34 -13.16 19.97
CA SER A 40 23.27 -12.68 18.58
C SER A 40 22.40 -11.41 18.49
N LEU A 41 22.98 -10.31 18.00
CA LEU A 41 22.27 -9.05 17.72
C LEU A 41 21.41 -9.22 16.45
N THR A 42 20.26 -9.88 16.58
CA THR A 42 19.23 -9.88 15.54
C THR A 42 17.85 -9.70 16.16
N SER A 43 17.40 -8.46 16.32
CA SER A 43 15.96 -8.17 16.33
C SER A 43 15.61 -7.55 14.99
N VAL A 44 15.50 -8.39 13.97
CA VAL A 44 14.78 -8.02 12.75
C VAL A 44 13.31 -8.14 13.11
N LYS A 45 12.73 -7.03 13.56
CA LYS A 45 11.29 -6.94 13.75
C LYS A 45 10.67 -6.79 12.35
N ASN A 46 10.34 -7.93 11.73
CA ASN A 46 9.56 -7.94 10.50
C ASN A 46 8.21 -7.27 10.79
N LEU A 47 7.99 -6.08 10.22
CA LEU A 47 6.72 -5.35 10.28
C LEU A 47 5.63 -5.96 9.38
N ASN A 48 5.73 -7.25 9.04
CA ASN A 48 4.91 -7.91 8.03
C ASN A 48 4.04 -9.04 8.57
N ASN A 49 3.69 -9.04 9.85
CA ASN A 49 2.65 -9.92 10.37
C ASN A 49 1.42 -9.10 10.79
N PHE A 50 0.88 -8.34 9.85
CA PHE A 50 -0.54 -7.99 9.89
C PHE A 50 -1.28 -9.21 9.35
N ASP A 51 -2.07 -9.89 10.17
CA ASP A 51 -2.82 -11.09 9.76
C ASP A 51 -3.92 -10.72 8.77
N PHE A 52 -3.52 -10.63 7.51
CA PHE A 52 -4.33 -10.27 6.35
C PHE A 52 -5.50 -11.23 6.12
N SER A 53 -5.40 -12.46 6.64
CA SER A 53 -6.39 -13.52 6.43
C SER A 53 -7.68 -13.30 7.24
N GLU A 54 -7.57 -12.69 8.41
CA GLU A 54 -8.72 -12.41 9.28
C GLU A 54 -9.57 -11.26 8.72
N PHE A 55 -8.95 -10.25 8.10
CA PHE A 55 -9.64 -9.12 7.47
C PHE A 55 -10.40 -9.48 6.20
N GLN A 56 -9.87 -10.39 5.37
CA GLN A 56 -10.57 -10.87 4.17
C GLN A 56 -11.92 -11.48 4.55
N ARG A 57 -11.99 -12.27 5.62
CA ARG A 57 -13.24 -12.92 6.08
C ARG A 57 -14.35 -11.93 6.44
N ILE A 58 -14.02 -10.73 6.91
CA ILE A 58 -14.99 -9.72 7.37
C ILE A 58 -15.69 -9.02 6.18
N MET A 59 -15.04 -8.94 5.01
CA MET A 59 -15.56 -8.18 3.84
C MET A 59 -16.38 -9.03 2.86
N HIS A 60 -16.43 -10.36 3.01
CA HIS A 60 -17.00 -11.26 1.99
C HIS A 60 -18.52 -11.52 2.10
N SER A 61 -19.30 -10.70 2.81
CA SER A 61 -20.72 -11.03 3.10
C SER A 61 -21.79 -10.36 2.23
N SER A 62 -21.48 -9.54 1.22
CA SER A 62 -22.52 -8.88 0.40
C SER A 62 -22.72 -9.53 -0.97
N THR A 63 -23.95 -9.39 -1.46
CA THR A 63 -24.58 -9.94 -2.67
C THR A 63 -23.87 -9.67 -3.99
N GLU A 64 -22.85 -8.80 -4.01
CA GLU A 64 -22.05 -8.40 -5.19
C GLU A 64 -21.30 -9.57 -5.84
N ILE A 65 -20.97 -10.62 -5.09
CA ILE A 65 -20.22 -11.79 -5.59
C ILE A 65 -21.00 -12.59 -6.65
N LYS A 66 -22.34 -12.60 -6.61
CA LYS A 66 -23.16 -13.45 -7.50
C LYS A 66 -23.21 -12.91 -8.93
N GLU A 67 -23.26 -11.59 -9.08
CA GLU A 67 -23.23 -10.93 -10.39
C GLU A 67 -21.81 -10.96 -10.99
N TYR A 68 -20.79 -10.80 -10.13
CA TYR A 68 -19.38 -10.91 -10.49
C TYR A 68 -18.97 -12.30 -11.01
N LYS A 69 -19.49 -13.38 -10.43
CA LYS A 69 -19.20 -14.76 -10.87
C LYS A 69 -19.68 -15.05 -12.29
N LYS A 70 -20.86 -14.53 -12.65
CA LYS A 70 -21.47 -14.78 -13.96
C LYS A 70 -20.68 -14.13 -15.10
N LEU A 71 -20.06 -12.97 -14.83
CA LEU A 71 -19.22 -12.25 -15.80
C LEU A 71 -17.83 -12.90 -15.99
N VAL A 72 -17.28 -13.51 -14.94
CA VAL A 72 -15.97 -14.16 -14.97
C VAL A 72 -16.03 -15.51 -15.70
N GLU A 73 -17.12 -16.27 -15.56
CA GLU A 73 -17.29 -17.58 -16.23
C GLU A 73 -17.39 -17.45 -17.76
N ASP A 74 -18.00 -16.39 -18.29
CA ASP A 74 -18.08 -16.12 -19.74
C ASP A 74 -16.74 -15.66 -20.37
N TYR A 75 -15.77 -15.21 -19.55
CA TYR A 75 -14.54 -14.57 -20.02
C TYR A 75 -13.32 -15.51 -20.14
N SER A 76 -13.48 -16.80 -19.81
CA SER A 76 -12.35 -17.70 -19.55
C SER A 76 -11.59 -18.26 -20.76
N GLU A 77 -11.85 -17.83 -22.01
CA GLU A 77 -11.18 -18.45 -23.17
C GLU A 77 -10.41 -17.55 -24.15
N LYS A 78 -10.37 -16.21 -24.03
CA LYS A 78 -9.52 -15.40 -24.93
C LYS A 78 -8.89 -14.15 -24.27
N ASN A 79 -7.55 -14.11 -24.32
CA ASN A 79 -6.61 -13.01 -24.00
C ASN A 79 -6.14 -12.87 -22.54
N VAL A 80 -5.09 -13.63 -22.22
CA VAL A 80 -4.25 -13.47 -21.03
C VAL A 80 -3.39 -12.18 -21.14
N CYS A 81 -3.56 -11.26 -20.19
CA CYS A 81 -2.58 -10.27 -19.67
C CYS A 81 -1.97 -9.17 -20.56
N ASP A 82 -2.72 -8.57 -21.50
CA ASP A 82 -2.21 -7.38 -22.21
C ASP A 82 -2.36 -6.06 -21.44
N TYR A 83 -3.04 -6.03 -20.30
CA TYR A 83 -3.34 -4.78 -19.57
C TYR A 83 -3.10 -4.91 -18.08
N LYS A 84 -2.62 -3.82 -17.45
CA LYS A 84 -2.49 -3.71 -15.99
C LYS A 84 -2.91 -2.34 -15.48
N TRP A 85 -3.53 -2.31 -14.32
CA TRP A 85 -3.83 -1.06 -13.64
C TRP A 85 -2.54 -0.39 -13.14
N ARG A 86 -2.38 0.90 -13.42
CA ARG A 86 -1.26 1.72 -12.95
C ARG A 86 -1.76 2.94 -12.20
N LEU A 87 -1.08 3.22 -11.09
CA LEU A 87 -1.23 4.47 -10.35
C LEU A 87 -0.70 5.61 -11.22
N GLN A 88 -1.46 6.70 -11.32
CA GLN A 88 -1.07 7.92 -12.04
C GLN A 88 -0.44 8.97 -11.11
N PHE A 89 0.03 8.52 -9.95
CA PHE A 89 0.71 9.30 -8.93
C PHE A 89 1.74 8.41 -8.22
N GLN A 90 2.70 9.04 -7.56
CA GLN A 90 3.70 8.33 -6.79
C GLN A 90 3.11 7.81 -5.48
N ASP A 91 3.40 6.55 -5.11
CA ASP A 91 3.00 5.99 -3.82
C ASP A 91 3.49 6.93 -2.69
N PRO A 92 2.58 7.47 -1.85
CA PRO A 92 2.96 8.38 -0.76
C PRO A 92 3.96 7.78 0.23
N SER A 93 4.02 6.44 0.32
CA SER A 93 4.93 5.72 1.22
C SER A 93 6.42 6.02 0.93
N ILE A 94 6.74 6.46 -0.29
CA ILE A 94 8.11 6.81 -0.70
C ILE A 94 8.58 8.10 -0.04
N ASN A 95 7.66 9.03 0.29
CA ASN A 95 7.99 10.29 0.96
C ASN A 95 7.08 10.51 2.16
N LEU A 96 7.44 9.87 3.27
CA LEU A 96 6.71 9.97 4.53
C LEU A 96 6.66 11.40 5.09
N TYR A 97 7.64 12.26 4.78
CA TYR A 97 7.59 13.67 5.19
C TYR A 97 6.41 14.40 4.54
N ASN A 98 6.15 14.17 3.25
CA ASN A 98 4.98 14.74 2.57
C ASN A 98 3.67 14.23 3.16
N VAL A 99 3.60 12.95 3.54
CA VAL A 99 2.44 12.39 4.25
C VAL A 99 2.21 13.14 5.56
N GLU A 100 3.26 13.38 6.36
CA GLU A 100 3.13 14.15 7.61
C GLU A 100 2.66 15.60 7.37
N GLN A 101 3.17 16.28 6.34
CA GLN A 101 2.69 17.63 5.99
C GLN A 101 1.20 17.62 5.64
N LYS A 102 0.74 16.61 4.89
CA LYS A 102 -0.69 16.42 4.60
C LYS A 102 -1.49 16.17 5.88
N ILE A 103 -1.00 15.35 6.82
CA ILE A 103 -1.67 15.13 8.10
C ILE A 103 -1.80 16.41 8.91
N LEU A 104 -0.74 17.21 9.01
CA LEU A 104 -0.77 18.48 9.74
C LEU A 104 -1.77 19.48 9.14
N LYS A 105 -1.88 19.50 7.81
CA LYS A 105 -2.77 20.43 7.09
C LYS A 105 -4.22 19.95 7.03
N ASN A 106 -4.43 18.67 6.72
CA ASN A 106 -5.73 18.12 6.34
C ASN A 106 -6.29 17.13 7.36
N ASN A 107 -5.57 16.76 8.41
CA ASN A 107 -5.92 15.72 9.41
C ASN A 107 -6.05 14.29 8.88
N VAL A 108 -6.01 14.10 7.56
CA VAL A 108 -6.09 12.79 6.89
C VAL A 108 -5.15 12.79 5.69
N ALA A 109 -4.50 11.66 5.45
CA ALA A 109 -3.63 11.49 4.30
C ALA A 109 -3.57 10.02 3.85
N LEU A 110 -3.48 9.80 2.53
CA LEU A 110 -3.06 8.49 2.01
C LEU A 110 -1.62 8.23 2.45
N GLU A 111 -1.37 7.09 3.08
CA GLU A 111 -0.04 6.68 3.55
C GLU A 111 0.63 5.72 2.57
N SER A 112 -0.11 4.73 2.08
CA SER A 112 0.41 3.76 1.11
C SER A 112 -0.68 3.29 0.16
N ILE A 113 -0.29 2.85 -1.04
CA ILE A 113 -1.22 2.24 -1.98
C ILE A 113 -0.53 1.20 -2.89
N LYS A 114 -1.30 0.18 -3.27
CA LYS A 114 -0.91 -0.86 -4.21
C LYS A 114 -2.08 -1.20 -5.14
N ALA A 115 -1.79 -1.32 -6.44
CA ALA A 115 -2.67 -2.00 -7.38
C ALA A 115 -2.23 -3.48 -7.51
N SER A 116 -3.19 -4.40 -7.45
CA SER A 116 -2.92 -5.85 -7.49
C SER A 116 -4.11 -6.61 -8.05
N GLU A 117 -3.89 -7.87 -8.38
CA GLU A 117 -4.92 -8.83 -8.74
C GLU A 117 -5.03 -9.88 -7.62
N ASN A 118 -6.25 -10.27 -7.25
CA ASN A 118 -6.46 -11.32 -6.25
C ASN A 118 -6.54 -12.72 -6.89
N ASP A 119 -6.64 -13.76 -6.07
CA ASP A 119 -6.64 -15.16 -6.52
C ASP A 119 -7.78 -15.52 -7.50
N LYS A 120 -8.79 -14.65 -7.64
CA LYS A 120 -9.92 -14.82 -8.56
C LYS A 120 -9.78 -14.00 -9.84
N GLY A 121 -8.61 -13.41 -10.10
CA GLY A 121 -8.36 -12.57 -11.27
C GLY A 121 -8.97 -11.18 -11.18
N ILE A 122 -9.41 -10.75 -9.99
CA ILE A 122 -10.09 -9.46 -9.83
C ILE A 122 -9.04 -8.40 -9.49
N SER A 123 -8.94 -7.38 -10.35
CA SER A 123 -8.10 -6.20 -10.11
C SER A 123 -8.64 -5.36 -8.96
N GLN A 124 -7.76 -4.90 -8.09
CA GLN A 124 -8.10 -4.13 -6.90
C GLN A 124 -6.99 -3.15 -6.53
N ILE A 125 -7.37 -2.03 -5.91
CA ILE A 125 -6.46 -1.20 -5.13
C ILE A 125 -6.63 -1.45 -3.65
N SER A 126 -5.52 -1.46 -2.91
CA SER A 126 -5.53 -1.50 -1.46
C SER A 126 -4.46 -0.58 -0.90
N GLY A 127 -4.66 -0.10 0.32
CA GLY A 127 -3.76 0.88 0.90
C GLY A 127 -4.05 1.18 2.35
N THR A 128 -3.23 2.06 2.91
CA THR A 128 -3.41 2.58 4.27
C THR A 128 -3.63 4.09 4.24
N VAL A 129 -4.48 4.55 5.15
CA VAL A 129 -4.78 5.96 5.40
C VAL A 129 -4.32 6.28 6.81
N LYS A 130 -3.55 7.35 6.94
CA LYS A 130 -3.16 7.91 8.23
C LYS A 130 -4.13 9.03 8.60
N VAL A 131 -4.53 9.08 9.86
CA VAL A 131 -5.50 10.04 10.38
C VAL A 131 -5.03 10.61 11.71
N LYS A 132 -5.07 11.94 11.84
CA LYS A 132 -4.84 12.61 13.12
C LYS A 132 -5.95 12.24 14.11
N LYS A 133 -5.58 11.85 15.32
CA LYS A 133 -6.56 11.44 16.34
C LYS A 133 -7.27 12.65 16.95
N LEU A 134 -8.31 13.13 16.27
CA LEU A 134 -9.13 14.28 16.70
C LEU A 134 -10.24 13.90 17.70
N SER A 135 -10.85 12.72 17.52
CA SER A 135 -12.00 12.23 18.29
C SER A 135 -11.94 10.70 18.36
N SER A 136 -12.57 10.11 19.38
CA SER A 136 -12.82 8.66 19.45
C SER A 136 -13.86 8.22 18.42
N GLU A 137 -14.91 9.03 18.22
CA GLU A 137 -15.95 8.80 17.23
C GLU A 137 -15.58 9.50 15.93
N LYS A 138 -15.16 8.71 14.94
CA LYS A 138 -14.80 9.14 13.59
C LYS A 138 -15.00 8.01 12.61
N SER A 139 -15.23 8.35 11.34
CA SER A 139 -15.27 7.40 10.24
C SER A 139 -14.38 7.87 9.10
N VAL A 140 -13.61 6.95 8.54
CA VAL A 140 -12.77 7.19 7.37
C VAL A 140 -13.37 6.41 6.20
N LEU A 141 -13.58 7.11 5.09
CA LEU A 141 -14.19 6.57 3.87
C LEU A 141 -13.27 6.85 2.69
N ILE A 142 -13.29 5.96 1.71
CA ILE A 142 -12.71 6.21 0.39
C ILE A 142 -13.87 6.47 -0.57
N ARG A 143 -13.96 7.71 -1.06
CA ARG A 143 -14.93 8.05 -2.09
C ARG A 143 -14.31 7.81 -3.46
N VAL A 144 -14.89 6.92 -4.24
CA VAL A 144 -14.43 6.55 -5.58
C VAL A 144 -15.43 7.00 -6.64
N SER A 145 -14.93 7.34 -7.82
CA SER A 145 -15.69 7.67 -9.01
C SER A 145 -15.06 6.96 -10.21
N PHE A 146 -15.91 6.44 -11.09
CA PHE A 146 -15.51 5.77 -12.34
C PHE A 146 -15.92 6.57 -13.59
N ASP A 147 -16.52 7.74 -13.42
CA ASP A 147 -17.18 8.51 -14.48
C ASP A 147 -16.91 10.02 -14.43
N ASN A 148 -15.71 10.38 -13.95
CA ASN A 148 -15.27 11.77 -13.79
C ASN A 148 -16.20 12.58 -12.86
N TRP A 149 -16.52 11.97 -11.70
CA TRP A 149 -17.30 12.52 -10.59
C TRP A 149 -18.76 12.88 -10.92
N LYS A 150 -19.34 12.28 -11.97
CA LYS A 150 -20.80 12.37 -12.21
C LYS A 150 -21.57 11.52 -11.20
N SER A 151 -20.98 10.40 -10.78
CA SER A 151 -21.44 9.57 -9.67
C SER A 151 -20.27 9.19 -8.77
N TYR A 152 -20.57 8.74 -7.55
CA TYR A 152 -19.55 8.29 -6.61
C TYR A 152 -20.08 7.20 -5.68
N GLU A 153 -19.15 6.41 -5.15
CA GLU A 153 -19.40 5.37 -4.15
C GLU A 153 -18.48 5.58 -2.93
N ASP A 154 -19.03 5.48 -1.71
CA ASP A 154 -18.26 5.61 -0.47
C ASP A 154 -17.92 4.20 0.07
N HIS A 155 -16.64 3.81 0.04
CA HIS A 155 -16.15 2.57 0.63
C HIS A 155 -15.68 2.77 2.06
N ARG A 156 -16.08 1.85 2.95
CA ARG A 156 -15.63 1.85 4.34
C ARG A 156 -14.19 1.38 4.46
N THR A 157 -13.46 2.01 5.37
CA THR A 157 -12.14 1.57 5.81
C THR A 157 -12.24 0.77 7.10
N VAL A 158 -11.17 0.05 7.43
CA VAL A 158 -11.05 -0.75 8.65
C VAL A 158 -9.93 -0.16 9.51
N PHE A 159 -10.22 0.12 10.78
CA PHE A 159 -9.18 0.56 11.72
C PHE A 159 -8.15 -0.56 11.93
N CYS A 160 -6.86 -0.21 11.87
CA CYS A 160 -5.76 -1.14 12.09
C CYS A 160 -5.13 -0.94 13.47
N TYR A 161 -4.50 0.21 13.70
CA TYR A 161 -3.78 0.50 14.95
C TYR A 161 -3.52 2.01 15.10
N SER A 162 -3.12 2.44 16.29
CA SER A 162 -2.63 3.80 16.55
C SER A 162 -1.10 3.82 16.60
N THR A 163 -0.47 4.85 16.05
CA THR A 163 0.98 5.09 16.08
C THR A 163 1.32 6.48 16.62
N LYS A 164 2.46 6.60 17.29
CA LYS A 164 3.09 7.89 17.68
C LYS A 164 4.16 8.33 16.68
N TYR A 165 4.38 7.55 15.63
CA TYR A 165 5.41 7.85 14.66
C TYR A 165 5.01 9.08 13.85
N CYS A 166 5.68 10.20 14.11
CA CYS A 166 5.70 11.39 13.26
C CYS A 166 7.16 11.81 13.05
N TYR A 167 7.53 12.12 11.81
CA TYR A 167 8.82 12.76 11.50
C TYR A 167 8.97 14.15 12.12
N CYS A 168 7.85 14.77 12.49
CA CYS A 168 7.78 16.09 13.09
C CYS A 168 8.08 16.12 14.60
N HIS A 169 8.43 14.99 15.22
CA HIS A 169 8.60 14.86 16.68
C HIS A 169 7.40 15.33 17.51
N SER A 170 6.19 15.34 16.93
CA SER A 170 4.98 15.60 17.71
C SER A 170 4.66 14.39 18.59
N GLU A 171 4.22 14.61 19.81
CA GLU A 171 3.64 13.54 20.65
C GLU A 171 2.24 13.11 20.19
N GLU A 172 1.72 13.74 19.14
CA GLU A 172 0.39 13.46 18.59
C GLU A 172 0.29 12.02 18.08
N LYS A 173 -0.80 11.35 18.46
CA LYS A 173 -1.12 10.01 18.00
C LYS A 173 -1.88 10.10 16.69
N ASN A 174 -1.50 9.24 15.75
CA ASN A 174 -2.22 9.02 14.51
C ASN A 174 -2.85 7.63 14.51
N ASP A 175 -4.01 7.49 13.89
CA ASP A 175 -4.68 6.22 13.65
C ASP A 175 -4.45 5.80 12.20
N ILE A 176 -4.19 4.51 11.99
CA ILE A 176 -4.01 3.90 10.67
C ILE A 176 -5.25 3.09 10.32
N PHE A 177 -5.78 3.33 9.12
CA PHE A 177 -6.92 2.63 8.56
C PHE A 177 -6.52 1.95 7.26
N TRP A 178 -7.06 0.77 6.98
CA TRP A 178 -6.84 0.03 5.75
C TRP A 178 -8.09 0.03 4.88
N PHE A 179 -7.90 -0.03 3.57
CA PHE A 179 -8.98 -0.17 2.60
C PHE A 179 -8.59 -1.09 1.45
N GLN A 180 -9.62 -1.62 0.80
CA GLN A 180 -9.52 -2.31 -0.48
C GLN A 180 -10.75 -2.00 -1.32
N ILE A 181 -10.53 -1.71 -2.60
CA ILE A 181 -11.57 -1.40 -3.57
C ILE A 181 -11.31 -2.25 -4.82
N ASN A 182 -12.34 -2.98 -5.23
CA ASN A 182 -12.29 -3.70 -6.50
C ASN A 182 -12.40 -2.70 -7.64
N LEU A 183 -11.52 -2.83 -8.63
CA LEU A 183 -11.56 -2.01 -9.83
C LEU A 183 -12.55 -2.64 -10.81
N PRO A 184 -13.20 -1.83 -11.67
CA PRO A 184 -14.16 -2.33 -12.63
C PRO A 184 -13.47 -3.32 -13.59
N ILE A 185 -14.18 -4.39 -13.94
CA ILE A 185 -13.77 -5.26 -15.05
C ILE A 185 -14.04 -4.48 -16.33
N ILE A 186 -12.98 -3.99 -16.95
CA ILE A 186 -13.07 -3.29 -18.21
C ILE A 186 -12.82 -4.30 -19.32
N ASN A 187 -13.83 -4.53 -20.15
CA ASN A 187 -13.62 -5.19 -21.43
C ASN A 187 -12.55 -4.38 -22.17
N GLN A 188 -11.49 -5.05 -22.67
CA GLN A 188 -10.23 -4.53 -23.26
C GLN A 188 -10.36 -3.43 -24.35
N MET A 189 -11.56 -2.93 -24.63
CA MET A 189 -11.95 -1.98 -25.67
C MET A 189 -12.09 -0.53 -25.19
N ARG A 190 -11.97 -0.23 -23.88
CA ARG A 190 -12.02 1.14 -23.34
C ARG A 190 -10.75 1.51 -22.59
N GLU A 191 -9.78 2.05 -23.33
CA GLU A 191 -8.49 2.52 -22.82
C GLU A 191 -8.59 3.85 -22.04
N ASP A 192 -9.77 4.46 -21.98
CA ASP A 192 -10.03 5.80 -21.47
C ASP A 192 -10.67 5.83 -20.06
N ILE A 193 -10.90 4.69 -19.43
CA ILE A 193 -11.53 4.65 -18.10
C ILE A 193 -10.49 5.01 -17.03
N VAL A 194 -10.75 6.14 -16.37
CA VAL A 194 -9.99 6.63 -15.21
C VAL A 194 -10.82 6.35 -13.95
N THR A 195 -10.25 5.59 -13.04
CA THR A 195 -10.79 5.49 -11.67
C THR A 195 -10.15 6.58 -10.82
N GLU A 196 -10.96 7.45 -10.24
CA GLU A 196 -10.52 8.49 -9.33
C GLU A 196 -11.03 8.24 -7.92
N PHE A 197 -10.26 8.59 -6.90
CA PHE A 197 -10.73 8.54 -5.52
C PHE A 197 -10.14 9.66 -4.66
N ALA A 198 -10.84 9.94 -3.56
CA ALA A 198 -10.42 10.83 -2.49
C ALA A 198 -10.76 10.23 -1.13
N ILE A 199 -10.08 10.68 -0.09
CA ILE A 199 -10.28 10.16 1.27
C ILE A 199 -11.08 11.18 2.08
N VAL A 200 -12.09 10.70 2.79
CA VAL A 200 -12.97 11.50 3.64
C VAL A 200 -12.84 11.05 5.08
N LEU A 201 -12.44 11.97 5.96
CA LEU A 201 -12.52 11.81 7.40
C LEU A 201 -13.74 12.58 7.91
N ARG A 202 -14.72 11.86 8.46
CA ARG A 202 -15.87 12.47 9.14
C ARG A 202 -15.69 12.35 10.66
N CYS A 203 -15.90 13.47 11.34
CA CYS A 203 -16.05 13.58 12.79
C CYS A 203 -17.39 14.26 13.08
N LYS A 204 -17.87 14.22 14.34
CA LYS A 204 -19.18 14.78 14.72
C LYS A 204 -19.44 16.21 14.24
N SER A 205 -18.40 17.05 14.19
CA SER A 205 -18.51 18.48 13.91
C SER A 205 -17.86 18.93 12.61
N ALA A 206 -17.16 18.04 11.89
CA ALA A 206 -16.35 18.44 10.74
C ALA A 206 -16.07 17.26 9.79
N GLU A 207 -15.84 17.61 8.53
CA GLU A 207 -15.35 16.70 7.50
C GLU A 207 -14.03 17.22 6.94
N PHE A 208 -13.07 16.33 6.78
CA PHE A 208 -11.75 16.63 6.24
C PHE A 208 -11.43 15.73 5.05
N TRP A 209 -10.64 16.26 4.12
CA TRP A 209 -10.43 15.63 2.82
C TRP A 209 -8.94 15.52 2.49
N ASP A 210 -8.53 14.36 1.96
CA ASP A 210 -7.34 14.24 1.12
C ASP A 210 -7.77 13.90 -0.30
N ASN A 211 -7.90 14.95 -1.10
CA ASN A 211 -8.22 14.89 -2.52
C ASN A 211 -6.96 15.14 -3.38
N ASN A 212 -5.77 14.85 -2.84
CA ASN A 212 -4.50 15.02 -3.53
C ASN A 212 -4.31 16.42 -4.15
N GLU A 213 -4.52 17.48 -3.35
CA GLU A 213 -4.39 18.88 -3.80
C GLU A 213 -5.33 19.23 -4.96
N ASN A 214 -6.60 18.79 -4.87
CA ASN A 214 -7.65 18.94 -5.89
C ASN A 214 -7.39 18.18 -7.20
N LYS A 215 -6.40 17.29 -7.27
CA LYS A 215 -6.13 16.43 -8.44
C LYS A 215 -6.79 15.05 -8.32
N ASN A 216 -7.23 14.68 -7.12
CA ASN A 216 -7.61 13.33 -6.73
C ASN A 216 -6.49 12.31 -6.93
N TYR A 217 -6.72 11.10 -6.45
CA TYR A 217 -5.87 9.95 -6.72
C TYR A 217 -6.46 9.18 -7.89
N SER A 218 -5.67 8.93 -8.93
CA SER A 218 -6.16 8.28 -10.14
C SER A 218 -5.39 7.00 -10.49
N VAL A 219 -6.13 6.02 -11.01
CA VAL A 219 -5.63 4.74 -11.48
C VAL A 219 -6.22 4.47 -12.85
N THR A 220 -5.39 4.05 -13.80
CA THR A 220 -5.83 3.77 -15.17
C THR A 220 -5.36 2.40 -15.64
N LEU A 221 -6.13 1.81 -16.53
CA LEU A 221 -5.75 0.58 -17.20
C LEU A 221 -4.79 0.91 -18.34
N VAL A 222 -3.61 0.29 -18.37
CA VAL A 222 -2.64 0.53 -19.45
C VAL A 222 -2.13 -0.77 -20.03
N LYS A 223 -1.82 -0.73 -21.33
CA LYS A 223 -1.27 -1.88 -22.02
C LYS A 223 0.12 -2.25 -21.49
N CYS A 224 0.36 -3.53 -21.30
CA CYS A 224 1.67 -4.12 -21.04
C CYS A 224 2.43 -4.16 -22.37
N SER A 225 3.53 -3.40 -22.44
CA SER A 225 4.48 -3.37 -23.56
C SER A 225 5.45 -4.53 -23.49
#